data_AF-A0A377E437-F1
#
_entry.id   AF-A0A377E437-F1
#
_cell.length_a   1.000
_cell.length_b   1.000
_cell.length_c   1.000
_cell.angle_alpha   90.00
_cell.angle_beta   90.00
_cell.angle_gamma   90.00
#
_symmetry.space_group_name_H-M   'P 1'
#
loop_
_entity.id
_entity.type
_entity.pdbx_description
1 polymer ?
#
loop_
_entity_poly.entity_id
_entity_poly.type
_entity_poly.pdbx_seq_one_letter_code
_entity_poly.pdbx_strand_id
1 'polypeptide(L)'
;MSLLNVPAGKDLPEDIYVVIEIPANADPIKYEIDKESGALFVDRFMSTAMFYPCNYGYINHTLSLDGDPVDVLVPTPYPLQPGSVIRCRPVGVLK
;
A
#
# COMPACT_ATOMS: atom_id res chain seq x y z
N MET A 1 -10.38 -1.83 -14.44
CA MET A 1 -10.46 -2.80 -13.33
C MET A 1 -10.47 -1.98 -12.06
N SER A 2 -11.51 -2.08 -11.25
CA SER A 2 -11.62 -1.20 -10.07
C SER A 2 -10.90 -1.83 -8.89
N LEU A 3 -9.81 -1.22 -8.46
CA LEU A 3 -9.14 -1.57 -7.19
C LEU A 3 -10.11 -1.46 -6.01
N LEU A 4 -11.15 -0.63 -6.11
CA LEU A 4 -12.18 -0.42 -5.08
C LEU A 4 -13.00 -1.66 -4.74
N ASN A 5 -13.00 -2.67 -5.61
CA ASN A 5 -13.75 -3.90 -5.38
C ASN A 5 -12.90 -5.02 -4.75
N VAL A 6 -11.62 -4.75 -4.46
CA VAL A 6 -10.74 -5.71 -3.82
C VAL A 6 -11.08 -5.73 -2.32
N PRO A 7 -11.53 -6.88 -1.77
CA PRO A 7 -11.87 -6.98 -0.35
C PRO A 7 -10.63 -6.75 0.53
N ALA A 8 -10.84 -6.45 1.81
CA ALA A 8 -9.74 -6.23 2.76
C ALA A 8 -8.82 -7.45 2.94
N GLY A 9 -9.33 -8.65 2.69
CA GLY A 9 -8.60 -9.90 2.91
C GLY A 9 -9.46 -11.13 2.67
N LYS A 10 -8.86 -12.31 2.81
CA LYS A 10 -9.58 -13.58 2.74
C LYS A 10 -10.08 -14.04 4.12
N ASP A 11 -9.30 -13.79 5.16
CA ASP A 11 -9.56 -14.24 6.55
C ASP A 11 -8.94 -13.26 7.54
N LEU A 12 -9.71 -12.24 7.94
CA LEU A 12 -9.20 -11.13 8.74
C LEU A 12 -9.10 -11.53 10.23
N PRO A 13 -8.03 -11.12 10.97
CA PRO A 13 -6.94 -10.23 10.55
C PRO A 13 -5.70 -10.95 10.01
N GLU A 14 -5.70 -12.27 9.96
CA GLU A 14 -4.50 -13.07 9.63
C GLU A 14 -4.15 -13.09 8.14
N ASP A 15 -5.09 -12.74 7.27
CA ASP A 15 -4.96 -12.83 5.83
C ASP A 15 -5.60 -11.63 5.13
N ILE A 16 -4.75 -10.69 4.73
CA ILE A 16 -5.13 -9.40 4.16
C ILE A 16 -4.68 -9.27 2.71
N TYR A 17 -5.37 -8.42 1.96
CA TYR A 17 -4.92 -7.94 0.66
C TYR A 17 -4.40 -6.52 0.78
N VAL A 18 -3.22 -6.27 0.23
CA VAL A 18 -2.60 -4.94 0.19
C VAL A 18 -2.47 -4.49 -1.25
N VAL A 19 -2.98 -3.30 -1.53
CA VAL A 19 -2.82 -2.62 -2.82
C VAL A 19 -1.53 -1.82 -2.76
N ILE A 20 -0.58 -2.10 -3.66
CA ILE A 20 0.73 -1.47 -3.65
C ILE A 20 0.67 -0.09 -4.30
N GLU A 21 1.21 0.91 -3.62
CA GLU A 21 1.33 2.28 -4.14
C GLU A 21 2.78 2.61 -4.49
N ILE A 22 3.72 2.20 -3.63
CA ILE A 22 5.15 2.50 -3.78
C ILE A 22 5.95 1.20 -3.72
N PRO A 23 6.70 0.85 -4.77
CA PRO A 23 7.57 -0.33 -4.77
C PRO A 23 8.74 -0.17 -3.80
N ALA A 24 9.23 -1.28 -3.26
CA ALA A 24 10.49 -1.29 -2.52
C ALA A 24 11.64 -0.72 -3.38
N ASN A 25 12.54 0.05 -2.78
CA ASN A 25 13.73 0.62 -3.41
C ASN A 25 13.46 1.50 -4.65
N ALA A 26 12.23 2.02 -4.80
CA ALA A 26 11.84 2.90 -5.89
C ALA A 26 12.47 4.30 -5.77
N ASP A 27 12.37 5.06 -6.86
CA ASP A 27 12.66 6.49 -6.88
C ASP A 27 11.86 7.23 -5.79
N PRO A 28 12.39 8.35 -5.26
CA PRO A 28 11.82 9.09 -4.11
C PRO A 28 10.54 9.87 -4.47
N ILE A 29 9.50 9.16 -4.88
CA ILE A 29 8.18 9.68 -5.24
C ILE A 29 7.13 8.99 -4.37
N LYS A 30 6.37 9.77 -3.59
CA LYS A 30 5.18 9.25 -2.90
C LYS A 30 4.03 9.25 -3.89
N TYR A 31 3.64 8.05 -4.30
CA TYR A 31 2.41 7.82 -5.03
C TYR A 31 1.28 7.51 -4.06
N GLU A 32 0.06 7.79 -4.50
CA GLU A 32 -1.15 7.50 -3.76
C GLU A 32 -2.27 7.16 -4.73
N ILE A 33 -3.07 6.14 -4.42
CA ILE A 33 -4.22 5.77 -5.24
C ILE A 33 -5.41 6.59 -4.79
N ASP A 34 -5.92 7.40 -5.70
CA ASP A 34 -7.15 8.15 -5.50
C ASP A 34 -8.35 7.18 -5.41
N LYS A 35 -9.13 7.30 -4.35
CA LYS A 35 -10.21 6.34 -4.04
C LYS A 35 -11.46 6.54 -4.90
N GLU A 36 -11.63 7.69 -5.54
CA GLU A 36 -12.76 7.91 -6.45
C GLU A 36 -12.47 7.36 -7.85
N SER A 37 -11.32 7.73 -8.41
CA SER A 37 -10.95 7.36 -9.78
C SER A 37 -10.23 6.01 -9.88
N GLY A 38 -9.61 5.53 -8.79
CA GLY A 38 -8.73 4.36 -8.80
C GLY A 38 -7.41 4.57 -9.54
N ALA A 39 -7.07 5.82 -9.87
CA ALA A 39 -5.82 6.16 -10.55
C ALA A 39 -4.68 6.41 -9.55
N LEU A 40 -3.45 6.17 -10.00
CA LEU A 40 -2.24 6.44 -9.23
C LEU A 40 -1.83 7.90 -9.43
N PHE A 41 -1.91 8.70 -8.37
CA PHE A 41 -1.51 10.10 -8.35
C PHE A 41 -0.13 10.26 -7.72
N VAL A 42 0.57 11.31 -8.14
CA VAL A 42 1.77 11.79 -7.45
C VAL A 42 1.33 12.71 -6.33
N ASP A 43 1.51 12.30 -5.08
CA ASP A 43 1.28 13.19 -3.92
C ASP A 43 2.45 14.17 -3.78
N ARG A 44 3.69 13.66 -3.75
CA ARG A 44 4.89 14.51 -3.67
C ARG A 44 6.18 13.81 -4.08
N PHE A 45 7.18 14.62 -4.41
CA PHE A 45 8.58 14.20 -4.46
C PHE A 45 9.19 14.28 -3.06
N MET A 46 9.91 13.25 -2.63
CA MET A 46 10.59 13.24 -1.35
C MET A 46 11.89 14.05 -1.45
N SER A 47 12.13 14.92 -0.47
CA SER A 47 13.32 15.79 -0.44
C SER A 47 14.54 15.13 0.21
N THR A 48 14.33 14.07 1.00
CA THR A 48 15.39 13.31 1.65
C THR A 48 15.96 12.27 0.71
N ALA A 49 17.27 12.00 0.81
CA ALA A 49 17.95 10.94 0.07
C ALA A 49 17.66 9.55 0.66
N MET A 50 16.38 9.19 0.75
CA MET A 50 15.87 7.94 1.29
C MET A 50 14.90 7.29 0.29
N PHE A 51 14.79 5.97 0.35
CA PHE A 51 13.84 5.17 -0.42
C PHE A 51 13.08 4.24 0.52
N TYR A 52 11.90 3.76 0.10
CA TYR A 52 11.12 2.83 0.88
C TYR A 52 11.85 1.47 0.97
N PRO A 53 12.10 0.94 2.17
CA PRO A 53 12.83 -0.33 2.34
C PRO A 53 11.98 -1.56 2.00
N CYS A 54 10.67 -1.39 1.89
CA CYS A 54 9.67 -2.42 1.60
C CYS A 54 8.60 -1.81 0.68
N ASN A 55 7.77 -2.65 0.05
CA ASN A 55 6.64 -2.11 -0.69
C ASN A 55 5.66 -1.46 0.29
N TYR A 56 5.15 -0.31 -0.07
CA TYR A 56 4.17 0.41 0.71
C TYR A 56 2.84 0.40 -0.02
N GLY A 57 1.78 0.26 0.75
CA GLY A 57 0.43 0.24 0.25
C GLY A 57 -0.58 0.24 1.39
N TYR A 58 -1.84 -0.03 1.05
CA TYR A 58 -2.93 0.05 2.00
C TYR A 58 -3.91 -1.12 1.85
N ILE A 59 -4.74 -1.33 2.89
CA ILE A 59 -5.80 -2.34 2.90
C ILE A 59 -7.14 -1.67 2.57
N ASN A 60 -7.76 -2.04 1.46
CA ASN A 60 -9.10 -1.55 1.11
C ASN A 60 -10.14 -1.86 2.20
N HIS A 61 -11.20 -1.04 2.26
CA HIS A 61 -12.34 -1.21 3.18
C HIS A 61 -11.94 -1.26 4.66
N THR A 62 -10.87 -0.55 5.02
CA THR A 62 -10.48 -0.29 6.39
C THR A 62 -10.51 1.21 6.64
N LEU A 63 -10.55 1.62 7.91
CA LEU A 63 -10.55 3.02 8.32
C LEU A 63 -9.69 3.17 9.57
N SER A 64 -8.60 3.92 9.43
CA SER A 64 -7.69 4.34 10.48
C SER A 64 -8.22 5.61 11.18
N LEU A 65 -7.57 6.02 12.26
CA LEU A 65 -7.97 7.16 13.08
C LEU A 65 -7.74 8.53 12.41
N ASP A 66 -6.88 8.57 11.39
CA ASP A 66 -6.62 9.73 10.53
C ASP A 66 -7.65 9.87 9.39
N GLY A 67 -8.52 8.88 9.20
CA GLY A 67 -9.55 8.87 8.17
C GLY A 67 -9.15 8.12 6.89
N ASP A 68 -7.92 7.61 6.82
CA ASP A 68 -7.41 6.87 5.67
C ASP A 68 -7.50 5.35 5.89
N PRO A 69 -7.39 4.53 4.83
CA PRO A 69 -7.24 3.09 5.00
C PRO A 69 -5.95 2.74 5.74
N VAL A 70 -5.91 1.57 6.37
CA VAL A 70 -4.73 1.11 7.12
C VAL A 70 -3.54 0.88 6.18
N ASP A 71 -2.43 1.54 6.49
CA ASP A 71 -1.15 1.41 5.79
C ASP A 71 -0.41 0.13 6.15
N VAL A 72 0.32 -0.42 5.17
CA VAL A 72 1.09 -1.64 5.32
C VAL A 72 2.43 -1.54 4.59
N LEU A 73 3.50 -1.92 5.28
CA LEU A 73 4.79 -2.25 4.68
C LEU A 73 4.87 -3.76 4.41
N VAL A 74 5.18 -4.13 3.18
CA VAL A 74 5.24 -5.53 2.73
C VAL A 74 6.68 -5.84 2.27
N PRO A 75 7.51 -6.46 3.13
CA PRO A 75 8.83 -6.95 2.73
C PRO A 75 8.67 -8.11 1.74
N THR A 76 9.31 -8.00 0.58
CA THR A 76 9.30 -9.04 -0.47
C THR A 76 10.71 -9.24 -1.05
N PRO A 77 10.98 -10.38 -1.72
CA PRO A 77 12.26 -10.59 -2.40
C PRO A 77 12.53 -9.63 -3.56
N TYR A 78 11.46 -9.10 -4.18
CA TYR A 78 11.52 -8.20 -5.33
C TYR A 78 10.49 -7.07 -5.22
N PRO A 79 10.78 -5.86 -5.71
CA PRO A 79 9.81 -4.77 -5.78
C PRO A 79 8.57 -5.15 -6.59
N LEU A 80 7.41 -4.68 -6.16
CA LEU A 80 6.13 -4.95 -6.81
C LEU A 80 5.70 -3.79 -7.70
N GLN A 81 4.84 -4.06 -8.69
CA GLN A 81 4.30 -3.02 -9.56
C GLN A 81 3.26 -2.16 -8.80
N PRO A 82 3.26 -0.82 -8.94
CA PRO A 82 2.20 0.03 -8.42
C PRO A 82 0.82 -0.37 -8.98
N GLY A 83 -0.20 -0.37 -8.12
CA GLY A 83 -1.55 -0.84 -8.42
C GLY A 83 -1.72 -2.36 -8.42
N SER A 84 -0.65 -3.14 -8.17
CA SER A 84 -0.79 -4.59 -7.96
C SER A 84 -1.34 -4.89 -6.56
N VAL A 85 -1.95 -6.08 -6.41
CA VAL A 85 -2.50 -6.56 -5.14
C VAL A 85 -1.71 -7.77 -4.68
N ILE A 86 -1.25 -7.75 -3.43
CA ILE A 86 -0.57 -8.88 -2.79
C ILE A 86 -1.36 -9.38 -1.59
N ARG A 87 -1.48 -10.71 -1.46
CA ARG A 87 -2.00 -11.37 -0.26
C ARG A 87 -0.87 -11.52 0.75
N CYS A 88 -1.05 -11.03 1.97
CA CYS A 88 -0.03 -11.13 3.01
C CYS A 88 -0.63 -11.35 4.39
N ARG A 89 0.23 -11.74 5.34
CA ARG A 89 -0.12 -11.95 6.75
C ARG A 89 0.55 -10.86 7.60
N PRO A 90 -0.20 -10.12 8.43
CA PRO A 90 0.40 -9.17 9.36
C PRO A 90 1.31 -9.88 10.38
N VAL A 91 2.45 -9.25 10.72
CA VAL A 91 3.42 -9.82 11.68
C VAL A 91 3.78 -8.88 12.83
N GLY A 92 3.37 -7.61 12.74
CA GLY A 92 3.66 -6.58 13.73
C GLY A 92 3.13 -5.23 13.27
N VAL A 93 3.20 -4.25 14.17
CA VAL A 93 2.79 -2.87 13.92
C VAL A 93 3.90 -1.95 14.43
N LEU A 94 4.31 -0.99 13.60
CA LEU A 94 5.15 0.12 14.02
C LEU A 94 4.25 1.19 14.65
N LYS A 95 4.57 1.60 15.88
CA LYS A 95 3.82 2.63 16.63
C LYS A 95 4.53 3.98 16.56
#